data_AF-A0AAE4JEN3-F1
#
_entry.id   AF-A0AAE4JEN3-F1
#
_cell.length_a   1.000
_cell.length_b   1.000
_cell.length_c   1.000
_cell.angle_alpha   90.00
_cell.angle_beta   90.00
_cell.angle_gamma   90.00
#
_symmetry.space_group_name_H-M   'P 1'
#
loop_
_entity.id
_entity.type
_entity.pdbx_description
1 polymer ?
#
loop_
_entity_poly.entity_id
_entity_poly.type
_entity_poly.pdbx_seq_one_letter_code
_entity_poly.pdbx_strand_id
1 'polypeptide(L)'
;MRKTLLTAGLAGVLLLTALPAHAATRLSLPAPTGPYAVGSVDLHLVDHARPDPWVAGTTRELMVTVRYPARSGGGGAKAPYQAPEAAEVIAEEDARALGIAADRLGYTFPTHARAGVPAAGGRRPVVLFSPSAKYPRSVGTTLLEQLASEGYVTVAIDHTHEPAAVEFPGGRVERRVLPSGPDAGRQLIATRVADTRFVLDALETLARGGNPDAEHRPLPAGLAPDVSRTGMFGHSAGGFTTGETMVSDPRLDAGADLDGSMSYSQSNREYGRVADEGLDQPFLLLSAGDHSTTSDPSWQEFLAHQRGPVRAQHLPDGEHFSYTDYQVLLPRLGLDPAAIAPFVGTVDPDRSIATQRATLSEFFACYLERR
;
A
#
# COMPACT_ATOMS: atom_id res chain seq x y z
N MET A 1 69.70 -41.14 42.51
CA MET A 1 68.29 -41.61 42.68
C MET A 1 67.39 -40.71 41.87
N ARG A 2 66.70 -41.30 40.89
CA ARG A 2 65.74 -40.64 39.99
C ARG A 2 64.57 -40.04 40.78
N LYS A 3 64.18 -38.80 40.47
CA LYS A 3 62.82 -38.31 40.71
C LYS A 3 62.27 -37.67 39.44
N THR A 4 61.28 -38.37 38.91
CA THR A 4 60.34 -38.02 37.84
C THR A 4 59.55 -36.77 38.21
N LEU A 5 59.32 -35.85 37.28
CA LEU A 5 58.28 -34.84 37.38
C LEU A 5 57.52 -34.74 36.07
N LEU A 6 56.20 -34.91 36.21
CA LEU A 6 55.18 -35.08 35.20
C LEU A 6 55.01 -33.85 34.31
N THR A 7 54.77 -34.11 33.04
CA THR A 7 54.08 -33.24 32.09
C THR A 7 52.61 -33.08 32.48
N ALA A 8 52.14 -31.84 32.62
CA ALA A 8 50.71 -31.52 32.67
C ALA A 8 50.37 -30.61 31.47
N GLY A 9 49.80 -31.21 30.43
CA GLY A 9 49.21 -30.50 29.31
C GLY A 9 47.79 -30.06 29.69
N LEU A 10 47.53 -28.75 29.66
CA LEU A 10 46.20 -28.19 29.81
C LEU A 10 45.48 -28.30 28.45
N ALA A 11 44.59 -29.29 28.31
CA ALA A 11 43.65 -29.34 27.19
C ALA A 11 42.47 -28.39 27.52
N GLY A 12 42.51 -27.17 26.98
CA GLY A 12 41.38 -26.25 27.02
C GLY A 12 40.29 -26.73 26.07
N VAL A 13 39.16 -27.17 26.62
CA VAL A 13 37.94 -27.43 25.84
C VAL A 13 37.35 -26.06 25.49
N LEU A 14 37.49 -25.62 24.23
CA LEU A 14 36.66 -24.53 23.71
C LEU A 14 35.22 -25.05 23.55
N LEU A 15 34.35 -24.72 24.51
CA LEU A 15 32.92 -24.73 24.22
C LEU A 15 32.63 -23.57 23.27
N LEU A 16 32.55 -23.87 21.97
CA LEU A 16 31.85 -23.03 21.01
C LEU A 16 30.37 -23.00 21.43
N THR A 17 29.97 -21.98 22.18
CA THR A 17 28.55 -21.66 22.36
C THR A 17 28.02 -21.21 21.00
N ALA A 18 27.37 -22.13 20.28
CA ALA A 18 26.57 -21.77 19.13
C ALA A 18 25.52 -20.77 19.62
N LEU A 19 25.64 -19.51 19.18
CA LEU A 19 24.57 -18.53 19.36
C LEU A 19 23.31 -19.14 18.76
N PRO A 20 22.15 -19.07 19.44
CA PRO A 20 20.91 -19.56 18.87
C PRO A 20 20.69 -18.80 17.55
N ALA A 21 20.61 -19.56 16.45
CA ALA A 21 20.10 -19.03 15.19
C ALA A 21 18.74 -18.41 15.52
N HIS A 22 18.62 -17.10 15.36
CA HIS A 22 17.34 -16.43 15.55
C HIS A 22 16.40 -17.06 14.52
N ALA A 23 15.41 -17.83 14.98
CA ALA A 23 14.38 -18.32 14.10
C ALA A 23 13.74 -17.10 13.45
N ALA A 24 13.86 -16.96 12.13
CA ALA A 24 13.31 -15.83 11.40
C ALA A 24 11.85 -15.68 11.77
N THR A 25 11.46 -14.54 12.37
CA THR A 25 10.07 -14.34 12.75
C THR A 25 9.23 -14.34 11.49
N ARG A 26 8.24 -15.25 11.45
CA ARG A 26 7.41 -15.42 10.27
C ARG A 26 6.40 -14.27 10.17
N LEU A 27 6.68 -13.32 9.29
CA LEU A 27 5.74 -12.27 8.92
C LEU A 27 4.47 -12.86 8.29
N SER A 28 3.33 -12.25 8.60
CA SER A 28 2.02 -12.61 8.05
C SER A 28 1.04 -11.47 8.26
N LEU A 29 0.02 -11.38 7.40
CA LEU A 29 -1.08 -10.43 7.53
C LEU A 29 -2.30 -11.10 8.18
N PRO A 30 -3.15 -10.36 8.89
CA PRO A 30 -4.41 -10.88 9.42
C PRO A 30 -5.37 -11.26 8.29
N ALA A 31 -6.06 -12.38 8.43
CA ALA A 31 -7.01 -12.84 7.42
C ALA A 31 -8.14 -11.82 7.20
N PRO A 32 -8.59 -11.61 5.95
CA PRO A 32 -9.80 -10.84 5.69
C PRO A 32 -11.03 -11.60 6.22
N THR A 33 -12.09 -10.88 6.55
CA THR A 33 -13.27 -11.44 7.24
C THR A 33 -14.54 -11.51 6.37
N GLY A 34 -14.49 -11.01 5.13
CA GLY A 34 -15.63 -11.04 4.22
C GLY A 34 -15.96 -12.44 3.68
N PRO A 35 -17.13 -12.60 3.03
CA PRO A 35 -17.64 -13.91 2.62
C PRO A 35 -16.93 -14.51 1.38
N TYR A 36 -16.18 -13.71 0.62
CA TYR A 36 -15.50 -14.17 -0.58
C TYR A 36 -14.05 -14.56 -0.29
N ALA A 37 -13.58 -15.62 -0.96
CA ALA A 37 -12.14 -15.81 -1.11
C ALA A 37 -11.56 -14.67 -1.97
N VAL A 38 -10.27 -14.39 -1.85
CA VAL A 38 -9.62 -13.32 -2.63
C VAL A 38 -8.78 -13.92 -3.74
N GLY A 39 -9.00 -13.48 -4.97
CA GLY A 39 -8.12 -13.71 -6.10
C GLY A 39 -7.25 -12.47 -6.35
N SER A 40 -6.10 -12.65 -6.99
CA SER A 40 -5.24 -11.56 -7.43
C SER A 40 -4.68 -11.78 -8.83
N VAL A 41 -4.35 -10.70 -9.51
CA VAL A 41 -3.56 -10.66 -10.74
C VAL A 41 -2.78 -9.34 -10.77
N ASP A 42 -1.51 -9.41 -11.16
CA ASP A 42 -0.70 -8.22 -11.41
C ASP A 42 -0.76 -7.85 -12.89
N LEU A 43 -0.98 -6.58 -13.19
CA LEU A 43 -0.98 -6.04 -14.54
C LEU A 43 0.20 -5.09 -14.71
N HIS A 44 0.88 -5.24 -15.84
CA HIS A 44 1.85 -4.26 -16.32
C HIS A 44 1.14 -3.34 -17.31
N LEU A 45 1.05 -2.05 -16.98
CA LEU A 45 0.38 -1.04 -17.78
C LEU A 45 1.40 -0.06 -18.35
N VAL A 46 1.35 0.18 -19.66
CA VAL A 46 2.27 1.11 -20.35
C VAL A 46 1.47 2.26 -20.95
N ASP A 47 1.73 3.47 -20.49
CA ASP A 47 1.10 4.70 -20.97
C ASP A 47 1.92 5.28 -22.13
N HIS A 48 1.66 4.78 -23.34
CA HIS A 48 2.36 5.24 -24.55
C HIS A 48 2.16 6.73 -24.87
N ALA A 49 1.22 7.42 -24.22
CA ALA A 49 0.99 8.84 -24.42
C ALA A 49 1.85 9.72 -23.49
N ARG A 50 2.45 9.15 -22.43
CA ARG A 50 3.23 9.91 -21.46
C ARG A 50 4.69 9.44 -21.40
N PRO A 51 5.66 10.36 -21.51
CA PRO A 51 7.03 10.05 -21.10
C PRO A 51 7.08 9.83 -19.59
N ASP A 52 8.05 9.03 -19.12
CA ASP A 52 8.30 8.93 -17.69
C ASP A 52 8.82 10.28 -17.15
N PRO A 53 8.24 10.79 -16.05
CA PRO A 53 8.60 12.11 -15.53
C PRO A 53 9.93 12.13 -14.77
N TRP A 54 10.52 10.96 -14.48
CA TRP A 54 11.72 10.79 -13.68
C TRP A 54 12.91 10.33 -14.53
N VAL A 55 12.66 9.50 -15.53
CA VAL A 55 13.69 8.91 -16.40
C VAL A 55 13.48 9.33 -17.85
N ALA A 56 14.28 10.31 -18.29
CA ALA A 56 14.21 10.88 -19.62
C ALA A 56 14.37 9.81 -20.73
N GLY A 57 13.54 9.92 -21.77
CA GLY A 57 13.58 9.04 -22.94
C GLY A 57 12.86 7.69 -22.74
N THR A 58 12.22 7.47 -21.60
CA THR A 58 11.41 6.27 -21.34
C THR A 58 9.92 6.60 -21.34
N THR A 59 9.09 5.57 -21.57
CA THR A 59 7.62 5.69 -21.52
C THR A 59 7.16 5.41 -20.10
N ARG A 60 6.13 6.12 -19.62
CA ARG A 60 5.58 5.88 -18.29
C ARG A 60 4.93 4.50 -18.25
N GLU A 61 5.39 3.65 -17.36
CA GLU A 61 4.82 2.32 -17.11
C GLU A 61 4.52 2.15 -15.61
N LEU A 62 3.55 1.32 -15.28
CA LEU A 62 3.06 1.09 -13.92
C LEU A 62 2.82 -0.40 -13.70
N MET A 63 3.12 -0.85 -12.49
CA MET A 63 2.68 -2.16 -12.01
C MET A 63 1.52 -1.97 -11.04
N VAL A 64 0.40 -2.64 -11.33
CA VAL A 64 -0.79 -2.64 -10.47
C VAL A 64 -1.14 -4.05 -10.01
N THR A 65 -1.59 -4.20 -8.77
CA THR A 65 -2.19 -5.45 -8.30
C THR A 65 -3.69 -5.30 -8.22
N VAL A 66 -4.40 -6.07 -9.05
CA VAL A 66 -5.87 -6.19 -9.01
C VAL A 66 -6.23 -7.37 -8.12
N ARG A 67 -6.95 -7.11 -7.02
CA ARG A 67 -7.57 -8.15 -6.18
C ARG A 67 -9.07 -8.13 -6.38
N TYR A 68 -9.70 -9.29 -6.32
CA TYR A 68 -11.11 -9.44 -6.65
C TYR A 68 -11.76 -10.58 -5.86
N PRO A 69 -13.10 -10.57 -5.71
CA PRO A 69 -13.82 -11.67 -5.07
C PRO A 69 -13.68 -12.92 -5.94
N ALA A 70 -13.20 -14.01 -5.36
CA ALA A 70 -12.97 -15.29 -6.00
C ALA A 70 -13.89 -16.37 -5.43
N ARG A 71 -14.08 -17.46 -6.18
CA ARG A 71 -14.83 -18.62 -5.71
C ARG A 71 -14.04 -19.37 -4.64
N SER A 72 -14.71 -19.78 -3.57
CA SER A 72 -14.14 -20.67 -2.56
C SER A 72 -13.71 -22.01 -3.19
N GLY A 73 -12.60 -22.57 -2.72
CA GLY A 73 -12.09 -23.86 -3.21
C GLY A 73 -11.34 -23.80 -4.54
N GLY A 74 -11.06 -22.60 -5.07
CA GLY A 74 -10.13 -22.43 -6.19
C GLY A 74 -8.72 -22.90 -5.82
N GLY A 75 -8.04 -23.58 -6.76
CA GLY A 75 -6.62 -23.92 -6.66
C GLY A 75 -5.71 -22.68 -6.69
N GLY A 76 -4.43 -22.84 -7.00
CA GLY A 76 -3.49 -21.72 -7.16
C GLY A 76 -2.71 -21.35 -5.90
N ALA A 77 -1.48 -20.88 -6.09
CA ALA A 77 -0.61 -20.45 -5.01
C ALA A 77 -1.12 -19.13 -4.39
N LYS A 78 -0.86 -18.96 -3.10
CA LYS A 78 -1.04 -17.66 -2.45
C LYS A 78 -0.07 -16.66 -3.08
N ALA A 79 -0.54 -15.47 -3.39
CA ALA A 79 0.32 -14.41 -3.92
C ALA A 79 1.33 -13.98 -2.84
N PRO A 80 2.59 -13.70 -3.20
CA PRO A 80 3.56 -13.17 -2.25
C PRO A 80 3.20 -11.73 -1.87
N TYR A 81 3.64 -11.27 -0.68
CA TYR A 81 3.40 -9.90 -0.23
C TYR A 81 4.16 -8.86 -1.07
N GLN A 82 5.39 -9.19 -1.47
CA GLN A 82 6.18 -8.47 -2.47
C GLN A 82 6.59 -9.39 -3.61
N ALA A 83 6.82 -8.81 -4.79
CA ALA A 83 7.54 -9.50 -5.85
C ALA A 83 8.99 -9.79 -5.39
N PRO A 84 9.57 -10.96 -5.68
CA PRO A 84 10.75 -11.44 -4.96
C PRO A 84 11.98 -10.54 -5.09
N GLU A 85 12.21 -9.92 -6.25
CA GLU A 85 13.42 -9.14 -6.52
C GLU A 85 13.26 -7.72 -5.95
N ALA A 86 12.03 -7.19 -5.92
CA ALA A 86 11.72 -5.97 -5.18
C ALA A 86 11.77 -6.20 -3.65
N ALA A 87 11.40 -7.39 -3.17
CA ALA A 87 11.31 -7.71 -1.75
C ALA A 87 12.63 -7.50 -1.01
N GLU A 88 13.75 -7.95 -1.60
CA GLU A 88 15.09 -7.81 -1.01
C GLU A 88 15.46 -6.34 -0.84
N VAL A 89 15.25 -5.54 -1.88
CA VAL A 89 15.53 -4.10 -1.88
C VAL A 89 14.71 -3.36 -0.82
N ILE A 90 13.42 -3.67 -0.72
CA ILE A 90 12.51 -3.02 0.23
C ILE A 90 12.88 -3.45 1.65
N ALA A 91 13.23 -4.72 1.86
CA ALA A 91 13.71 -5.24 3.14
C ALA A 91 15.00 -4.54 3.60
N GLU A 92 15.95 -4.30 2.69
CA GLU A 92 17.19 -3.57 3.02
C GLU A 92 16.93 -2.12 3.47
N GLU A 93 16.02 -1.43 2.79
CA GLU A 93 15.66 -0.04 3.14
C GLU A 93 14.96 0.04 4.50
N ASP A 94 13.94 -0.80 4.71
CA ASP A 94 13.18 -0.86 5.96
C ASP A 94 14.06 -1.32 7.13
N ALA A 95 14.92 -2.32 6.92
CA ALA A 95 15.83 -2.80 7.96
C ALA A 95 16.82 -1.71 8.40
N ARG A 96 17.30 -0.89 7.47
CA ARG A 96 18.15 0.26 7.77
C ARG A 96 17.40 1.30 8.60
N ALA A 97 16.15 1.59 8.25
CA ALA A 97 15.31 2.52 9.01
C ALA A 97 15.03 2.02 10.44
N LEU A 98 14.88 0.71 10.61
CA LEU A 98 14.62 0.05 11.90
C LEU A 98 15.90 -0.26 12.70
N GLY A 99 17.09 -0.10 12.12
CA GLY A 99 18.36 -0.46 12.77
C GLY A 99 18.54 -1.96 12.99
N ILE A 100 18.02 -2.80 12.08
CA ILE A 100 18.08 -4.27 12.17
C ILE A 100 18.76 -4.88 10.93
N ALA A 101 19.01 -6.20 10.98
CA ALA A 101 19.48 -6.94 9.82
C ALA A 101 18.33 -7.22 8.83
N ALA A 102 18.60 -7.12 7.52
CA ALA A 102 17.61 -7.26 6.45
C ALA A 102 16.97 -8.67 6.38
N ASP A 103 17.70 -9.70 6.79
CA ASP A 103 17.21 -11.09 6.85
C ASP A 103 16.06 -11.29 7.86
N ARG A 104 15.80 -10.32 8.74
CA ARG A 104 14.63 -10.29 9.62
C ARG A 104 13.35 -9.88 8.91
N LEU A 105 13.44 -9.31 7.70
CA LEU A 105 12.31 -8.82 6.91
C LEU A 105 12.09 -9.71 5.67
N GLY A 106 11.47 -10.87 5.89
CA GLY A 106 11.12 -11.79 4.81
C GLY A 106 9.85 -11.38 4.06
N TYR A 107 9.89 -10.35 3.21
CA TYR A 107 8.71 -9.78 2.54
C TYR A 107 8.10 -10.60 1.39
N THR A 108 8.62 -11.81 1.12
CA THR A 108 8.01 -12.76 0.17
C THR A 108 7.01 -13.73 0.82
N PHE A 109 6.65 -13.50 2.09
CA PHE A 109 5.64 -14.31 2.78
C PHE A 109 4.29 -14.29 2.03
N PRO A 110 3.50 -15.36 2.10
CA PRO A 110 2.25 -15.44 1.35
C PRO A 110 1.14 -14.59 1.98
N THR A 111 0.40 -13.86 1.15
CA THR A 111 -0.82 -13.13 1.49
C THR A 111 -2.04 -14.07 1.60
N HIS A 112 -3.27 -13.55 1.67
CA HIS A 112 -4.48 -14.39 1.62
C HIS A 112 -5.08 -14.51 0.21
N ALA A 113 -4.71 -13.62 -0.70
CA ALA A 113 -5.09 -13.71 -2.11
C ALA A 113 -4.42 -14.89 -2.83
N ARG A 114 -5.12 -15.48 -3.80
CA ARG A 114 -4.60 -16.52 -4.70
C ARG A 114 -4.42 -15.99 -6.11
N ALA A 115 -3.24 -16.24 -6.69
CA ALA A 115 -2.91 -15.73 -8.01
C ALA A 115 -3.71 -16.43 -9.12
N GLY A 116 -4.32 -15.65 -10.02
CA GLY A 116 -4.92 -16.10 -11.27
C GLY A 116 -6.15 -17.00 -11.16
N VAL A 117 -6.78 -17.09 -9.99
CA VAL A 117 -7.97 -17.94 -9.79
C VAL A 117 -9.22 -17.33 -10.41
N PRO A 118 -10.21 -18.12 -10.86
CA PRO A 118 -11.45 -17.56 -11.39
C PRO A 118 -12.18 -16.67 -10.38
N ALA A 119 -12.67 -15.52 -10.86
CA ALA A 119 -13.47 -14.61 -10.07
C ALA A 119 -14.83 -15.24 -9.71
N ALA A 120 -15.46 -14.74 -8.65
CA ALA A 120 -16.82 -15.12 -8.26
C ALA A 120 -17.86 -14.76 -9.35
N GLY A 121 -17.51 -13.83 -10.25
CA GLY A 121 -18.37 -13.30 -11.30
C GLY A 121 -19.24 -12.12 -10.81
N GLY A 122 -19.95 -11.52 -11.78
CA GLY A 122 -20.75 -10.31 -11.58
C GLY A 122 -19.93 -9.03 -11.65
N ARG A 123 -20.57 -7.92 -12.02
CA ARG A 123 -19.97 -6.59 -12.00
C ARG A 123 -19.74 -6.15 -10.56
N ARG A 124 -18.51 -5.79 -10.20
CA ARG A 124 -18.10 -5.45 -8.82
C ARG A 124 -17.60 -4.01 -8.73
N PRO A 125 -18.04 -3.20 -7.76
CA PRO A 125 -17.53 -1.84 -7.57
C PRO A 125 -16.00 -1.86 -7.39
N VAL A 126 -15.34 -0.79 -7.84
CA VAL A 126 -13.89 -0.69 -7.84
C VAL A 126 -13.42 0.22 -6.72
N VAL A 127 -12.33 -0.14 -6.03
CA VAL A 127 -11.64 0.74 -5.08
C VAL A 127 -10.14 0.78 -5.38
N LEU A 128 -9.62 1.94 -5.72
CA LEU A 128 -8.20 2.15 -5.97
C LEU A 128 -7.46 2.49 -4.67
N PHE A 129 -6.18 2.13 -4.60
CA PHE A 129 -5.27 2.48 -3.52
C PHE A 129 -3.97 3.07 -4.05
N SER A 130 -3.63 4.27 -3.56
CA SER A 130 -2.31 4.88 -3.72
C SER A 130 -1.53 4.82 -2.40
N PRO A 131 -0.29 4.31 -2.39
CA PRO A 131 0.53 4.21 -1.18
C PRO A 131 1.13 5.57 -0.80
N SER A 132 1.84 5.60 0.33
CA SER A 132 2.74 6.70 0.70
C SER A 132 3.76 7.04 -0.40
N ALA A 133 4.26 8.28 -0.41
CA ALA A 133 5.45 8.61 -1.18
C ALA A 133 6.60 7.68 -0.75
N LYS A 134 7.32 7.11 -1.71
CA LYS A 134 8.45 6.19 -1.48
C LYS A 134 8.11 4.76 -1.02
N TYR A 135 6.82 4.43 -0.82
CA TYR A 135 6.42 3.09 -0.38
C TYR A 135 5.68 2.32 -1.48
N PRO A 136 5.83 0.98 -1.50
CA PRO A 136 5.23 0.14 -2.54
C PRO A 136 3.74 -0.09 -2.29
N ARG A 137 2.98 -0.39 -3.34
CA ARG A 137 1.54 -0.68 -3.34
C ARG A 137 1.10 -1.78 -2.35
N SER A 138 2.01 -2.70 -2.09
CA SER A 138 1.85 -3.81 -1.14
C SER A 138 1.48 -3.39 0.29
N VAL A 139 1.89 -2.20 0.76
CA VAL A 139 1.71 -1.79 2.16
C VAL A 139 0.24 -1.56 2.55
N GLY A 140 -0.69 -1.59 1.58
CA GLY A 140 -2.13 -1.54 1.81
C GLY A 140 -2.83 -2.90 1.71
N THR A 141 -2.10 -4.02 1.65
CA THR A 141 -2.68 -5.34 1.33
C THR A 141 -3.74 -5.77 2.33
N THR A 142 -3.59 -5.50 3.63
CA THR A 142 -4.59 -5.87 4.65
C THR A 142 -5.97 -5.25 4.41
N LEU A 143 -6.00 -3.98 3.99
CA LEU A 143 -7.24 -3.24 3.72
C LEU A 143 -7.83 -3.62 2.35
N LEU A 144 -6.96 -3.80 1.35
CA LEU A 144 -7.36 -4.21 0.01
C LEU A 144 -7.94 -5.63 -0.02
N GLU A 145 -7.33 -6.58 0.68
CA GLU A 145 -7.87 -7.94 0.80
C GLU A 145 -9.17 -7.97 1.59
N GLN A 146 -9.35 -7.08 2.58
CA GLN A 146 -10.62 -6.94 3.28
C GLN A 146 -11.73 -6.52 2.31
N LEU A 147 -11.56 -5.42 1.60
CA LEU A 147 -12.55 -4.93 0.63
C LEU A 147 -12.78 -5.96 -0.48
N ALA A 148 -11.73 -6.61 -1.00
CA ALA A 148 -11.89 -7.67 -1.99
C ALA A 148 -12.70 -8.86 -1.46
N SER A 149 -12.52 -9.24 -0.19
CA SER A 149 -13.31 -10.29 0.46
C SER A 149 -14.78 -9.92 0.69
N GLU A 150 -15.10 -8.62 0.68
CA GLU A 150 -16.45 -8.09 0.86
C GLU A 150 -17.21 -7.91 -0.45
N GLY A 151 -16.53 -7.94 -1.58
CA GLY A 151 -17.18 -7.89 -2.90
C GLY A 151 -16.64 -6.83 -3.85
N TYR A 152 -15.58 -6.11 -3.48
CA TYR A 152 -14.98 -5.08 -4.32
C TYR A 152 -13.88 -5.66 -5.24
N VAL A 153 -13.70 -5.05 -6.42
CA VAL A 153 -12.42 -5.16 -7.13
C VAL A 153 -11.52 -4.07 -6.60
N THR A 154 -10.37 -4.42 -6.05
CA THR A 154 -9.44 -3.44 -5.49
C THR A 154 -8.17 -3.35 -6.33
N VAL A 155 -7.64 -2.15 -6.53
CA VAL A 155 -6.45 -1.92 -7.38
C VAL A 155 -5.41 -1.13 -6.63
N ALA A 156 -4.25 -1.74 -6.37
CA ALA A 156 -3.11 -1.07 -5.74
C ALA A 156 -2.12 -0.62 -6.82
N ILE A 157 -1.61 0.62 -6.72
CA ILE A 157 -0.74 1.21 -7.76
C ILE A 157 0.69 1.37 -7.24
N ASP A 158 1.67 0.80 -7.94
CA ASP A 158 3.06 1.26 -7.81
C ASP A 158 3.30 2.38 -8.81
N HIS A 159 3.66 3.55 -8.28
CA HIS A 159 4.13 4.66 -9.09
C HIS A 159 5.62 4.46 -9.36
N THR A 160 5.97 4.03 -10.57
CA THR A 160 7.34 3.63 -10.94
C THR A 160 8.36 4.72 -10.64
N HIS A 161 9.54 4.32 -10.16
CA HIS A 161 10.63 5.16 -9.64
C HIS A 161 10.32 5.94 -8.36
N GLU A 162 9.16 5.73 -7.73
CA GLU A 162 8.90 6.26 -6.39
C GLU A 162 9.29 5.30 -5.27
N PRO A 163 8.80 4.04 -5.19
CA PRO A 163 9.22 3.13 -4.13
C PRO A 163 10.66 2.67 -4.30
N ALA A 164 11.20 2.00 -3.27
CA ALA A 164 12.59 1.54 -3.25
C ALA A 164 12.94 0.66 -4.47
N ALA A 165 11.97 -0.16 -4.88
CA ALA A 165 11.97 -0.98 -6.08
C ALA A 165 10.54 -1.22 -6.57
N VAL A 166 10.38 -1.31 -7.89
CA VAL A 166 9.22 -1.91 -8.56
C VAL A 166 9.73 -3.02 -9.46
N GLU A 167 9.19 -4.23 -9.31
CA GLU A 167 9.52 -5.36 -10.19
C GLU A 167 8.48 -5.48 -11.31
N PHE A 168 8.98 -5.53 -12.54
CA PHE A 168 8.25 -5.73 -13.78
C PHE A 168 8.41 -7.16 -14.30
N PRO A 169 7.56 -7.58 -15.25
CA PRO A 169 7.66 -8.89 -15.90
C PRO A 169 9.08 -9.19 -16.41
N GLY A 170 9.51 -10.44 -16.20
CA GLY A 170 10.88 -10.88 -16.52
C GLY A 170 11.92 -10.56 -15.46
N GLY A 171 11.52 -10.12 -14.26
CA GLY A 171 12.43 -9.84 -13.14
C GLY A 171 13.17 -8.51 -13.25
N ARG A 172 12.70 -7.60 -14.13
CA ARG A 172 13.29 -6.27 -14.28
C ARG A 172 12.88 -5.40 -13.09
N VAL A 173 13.87 -4.88 -12.36
CA VAL A 173 13.61 -4.02 -11.20
C VAL A 173 13.97 -2.58 -11.51
N GLU A 174 12.98 -1.71 -11.46
CA GLU A 174 13.17 -0.26 -11.52
C GLU A 174 13.36 0.32 -10.12
N ARG A 175 14.40 1.12 -9.94
CA ARG A 175 14.76 1.75 -8.66
C ARG A 175 14.16 3.15 -8.52
N ARG A 176 14.13 3.65 -7.29
CA ARG A 176 13.73 5.02 -6.97
C ARG A 176 14.63 6.06 -7.68
N VAL A 177 14.03 7.03 -8.37
CA VAL A 177 14.73 8.15 -9.04
C VAL A 177 14.01 9.48 -8.80
N LEU A 178 13.44 9.67 -7.61
CA LEU A 178 12.73 10.90 -7.29
C LEU A 178 13.67 12.13 -7.28
N PRO A 179 13.26 13.25 -7.91
CA PRO A 179 14.02 14.47 -7.87
C PRO A 179 14.04 15.07 -6.46
N SER A 180 15.03 15.92 -6.21
CA SER A 180 15.07 16.78 -5.03
C SER A 180 14.85 18.24 -5.45
N GLY A 181 14.26 19.04 -4.57
CA GLY A 181 14.01 20.46 -4.84
C GLY A 181 12.61 20.91 -4.42
N PRO A 182 12.33 22.22 -4.53
CA PRO A 182 11.07 22.82 -4.05
C PRO A 182 9.84 22.29 -4.79
N ASP A 183 9.96 21.94 -6.07
CA ASP A 183 8.83 21.49 -6.90
C ASP A 183 8.58 19.97 -6.85
N ALA A 184 9.43 19.20 -6.15
CA ALA A 184 9.36 17.75 -6.14
C ALA A 184 8.00 17.23 -5.65
N GLY A 185 7.41 17.87 -4.64
CA GLY A 185 6.09 17.51 -4.14
C GLY A 185 4.97 17.75 -5.15
N ARG A 186 4.99 18.89 -5.86
CA ARG A 186 4.02 19.20 -6.91
C ARG A 186 4.12 18.23 -8.07
N GLN A 187 5.34 17.94 -8.52
CA GLN A 187 5.58 17.00 -9.61
C GLN A 187 5.17 15.58 -9.23
N LEU A 188 5.43 15.15 -7.98
CA LEU A 188 5.02 13.84 -7.48
C LEU A 188 3.50 13.69 -7.52
N ILE A 189 2.75 14.64 -6.94
CA ILE A 189 1.29 14.58 -6.92
C ILE A 189 0.70 14.67 -8.33
N ALA A 190 1.20 15.55 -9.19
CA ALA A 190 0.75 15.65 -10.58
C ALA A 190 0.98 14.34 -11.36
N THR A 191 2.14 13.70 -11.18
CA THR A 191 2.44 12.38 -11.77
C THR A 191 1.45 11.33 -11.28
N ARG A 192 1.18 11.28 -9.97
CA ARG A 192 0.28 10.29 -9.38
C ARG A 192 -1.17 10.48 -9.81
N VAL A 193 -1.65 11.71 -9.98
CA VAL A 193 -2.97 12.00 -10.56
C VAL A 193 -3.04 11.49 -11.99
N ALA A 194 -2.03 11.76 -12.81
CA ALA A 194 -1.97 11.26 -14.19
C ALA A 194 -1.92 9.73 -14.26
N ASP A 195 -1.12 9.09 -13.40
CA ASP A 195 -1.05 7.64 -13.27
C ASP A 195 -2.40 7.03 -12.88
N THR A 196 -3.10 7.62 -11.91
CA THR A 196 -4.41 7.15 -11.46
C THR A 196 -5.44 7.24 -12.58
N ARG A 197 -5.46 8.35 -13.34
CA ARG A 197 -6.33 8.50 -14.52
C ARG A 197 -6.06 7.44 -15.58
N PHE A 198 -4.79 7.14 -15.84
CA PHE A 198 -4.40 6.08 -16.77
C PHE A 198 -4.83 4.68 -16.28
N VAL A 199 -4.71 4.41 -14.97
CA VAL A 199 -5.23 3.16 -14.38
C VAL A 199 -6.76 3.07 -14.52
N LEU A 200 -7.49 4.17 -14.36
CA LEU A 200 -8.94 4.19 -14.62
C LEU A 200 -9.27 3.87 -16.09
N ASP A 201 -8.49 4.38 -17.05
CA ASP A 201 -8.66 4.06 -18.48
C ASP A 201 -8.37 2.57 -18.78
N ALA A 202 -7.36 2.00 -18.11
CA ALA A 202 -7.06 0.57 -18.18
C ALA A 202 -8.20 -0.28 -17.58
N LEU A 203 -8.81 0.16 -16.48
CA LEU A 203 -9.97 -0.47 -15.88
C LEU A 203 -11.21 -0.41 -16.78
N GLU A 204 -11.41 0.68 -17.51
CA GLU A 204 -12.47 0.78 -18.55
C GLU A 204 -12.23 -0.22 -19.69
N THR A 205 -10.98 -0.48 -20.04
CA THR A 205 -10.61 -1.52 -21.01
C THR A 205 -10.97 -2.91 -20.49
N LEU A 206 -10.62 -3.22 -19.23
CA LEU A 206 -11.03 -4.47 -18.57
C LEU A 206 -12.55 -4.63 -18.51
N ALA A 207 -13.27 -3.57 -18.11
CA ALA A 207 -14.73 -3.58 -17.97
C ALA A 207 -15.45 -3.88 -19.30
N ARG A 208 -14.83 -3.52 -20.44
CA ARG A 208 -15.32 -3.81 -21.79
C ARG A 208 -14.86 -5.17 -22.34
N GLY A 209 -14.15 -5.97 -21.54
CA GLY A 209 -13.63 -7.28 -21.92
C GLY A 209 -12.30 -7.25 -22.67
N GLY A 210 -11.63 -6.10 -22.72
CA GLY A 210 -10.26 -5.98 -23.24
C GLY A 210 -9.21 -6.40 -22.22
N ASN A 211 -7.96 -6.54 -22.66
CA ASN A 211 -6.82 -6.84 -21.80
C ASN A 211 -5.76 -5.73 -21.89
N PRO A 212 -5.64 -4.85 -20.88
CA PRO A 212 -4.68 -3.75 -20.87
C PRO A 212 -3.28 -4.18 -20.41
N ASP A 213 -3.06 -5.45 -20.02
CA ASP A 213 -1.73 -5.95 -19.67
C ASP A 213 -0.81 -5.90 -20.90
N ALA A 214 0.37 -5.30 -20.73
CA ALA A 214 1.32 -5.08 -21.82
C ALA A 214 1.82 -6.39 -22.45
N GLU A 215 1.97 -7.46 -21.65
CA GLU A 215 2.32 -8.79 -22.14
C GLU A 215 1.10 -9.60 -22.60
N HIS A 216 -0.10 -9.04 -22.52
CA HIS A 216 -1.37 -9.71 -22.79
C HIS A 216 -1.51 -11.05 -22.06
N ARG A 217 -1.01 -11.14 -20.81
CA ARG A 217 -1.15 -12.35 -20.00
C ARG A 217 -2.63 -12.65 -19.76
N PRO A 218 -3.03 -13.93 -19.70
CA PRO A 218 -4.44 -14.29 -19.53
C PRO A 218 -5.03 -13.68 -18.26
N LEU A 219 -6.17 -13.00 -18.43
CA LEU A 219 -6.91 -12.45 -17.30
C LEU A 219 -7.72 -13.53 -16.58
N PRO A 220 -7.95 -13.38 -15.26
CA PRO A 220 -8.81 -14.29 -14.52
C PRO A 220 -10.22 -14.36 -15.11
N ALA A 221 -10.72 -15.59 -15.31
CA ALA A 221 -12.05 -15.81 -15.85
C ALA A 221 -13.11 -15.16 -14.95
N GLY A 222 -14.03 -14.39 -15.56
CA GLY A 222 -15.14 -13.75 -14.86
C GLY A 222 -14.77 -12.45 -14.12
N LEU A 223 -13.54 -11.95 -14.24
CA LEU A 223 -13.16 -10.63 -13.74
C LEU A 223 -13.94 -9.55 -14.50
N ALA A 224 -14.77 -8.78 -13.78
CA ALA A 224 -15.64 -7.77 -14.35
C ALA A 224 -15.73 -6.54 -13.41
N PRO A 225 -14.74 -5.63 -13.47
CA PRO A 225 -14.81 -4.38 -12.70
C PRO A 225 -15.99 -3.51 -13.15
N ASP A 226 -16.66 -2.89 -12.20
CA ASP A 226 -17.74 -1.94 -12.41
C ASP A 226 -17.25 -0.50 -12.23
N VAL A 227 -16.67 0.05 -13.30
CA VAL A 227 -16.04 1.36 -13.28
C VAL A 227 -17.00 2.54 -13.12
N SER A 228 -18.33 2.33 -13.18
CA SER A 228 -19.32 3.35 -12.85
C SER A 228 -19.60 3.48 -11.34
N ARG A 229 -18.96 2.64 -10.51
CA ARG A 229 -19.02 2.69 -9.05
C ARG A 229 -17.59 2.55 -8.53
N THR A 230 -16.87 3.67 -8.56
CA THR A 230 -15.43 3.69 -8.31
C THR A 230 -15.09 4.59 -7.13
N GLY A 231 -14.46 4.03 -6.11
CA GLY A 231 -13.85 4.79 -5.02
C GLY A 231 -12.33 4.76 -5.09
N MET A 232 -11.69 5.59 -4.28
CA MET A 232 -10.25 5.56 -4.09
C MET A 232 -9.92 5.89 -2.64
N PHE A 233 -8.84 5.31 -2.12
CA PHE A 233 -8.22 5.78 -0.89
C PHE A 233 -6.71 5.80 -1.03
N GLY A 234 -6.03 6.48 -0.13
CA GLY A 234 -4.59 6.40 -0.09
C GLY A 234 -4.00 6.85 1.23
N HIS A 235 -2.77 6.40 1.46
CA HIS A 235 -2.01 6.71 2.66
C HIS A 235 -1.02 7.84 2.40
N SER A 236 -0.95 8.82 3.30
CA SER A 236 -0.03 9.96 3.22
C SER A 236 -0.18 10.70 1.87
N ALA A 237 0.91 10.84 1.09
CA ALA A 237 0.85 11.38 -0.27
C ALA A 237 -0.18 10.69 -1.18
N GLY A 238 -0.53 9.43 -0.93
CA GLY A 238 -1.61 8.75 -1.65
C GLY A 238 -3.02 9.25 -1.28
N GLY A 239 -3.23 9.70 -0.05
CA GLY A 239 -4.47 10.35 0.38
C GLY A 239 -4.62 11.72 -0.28
N PHE A 240 -3.52 12.49 -0.32
CA PHE A 240 -3.47 13.73 -1.10
C PHE A 240 -3.75 13.48 -2.59
N THR A 241 -3.11 12.49 -3.21
CA THR A 241 -3.41 12.06 -4.59
C THR A 241 -4.88 11.70 -4.79
N THR A 242 -5.50 11.03 -3.82
CA THR A 242 -6.92 10.66 -3.88
C THR A 242 -7.79 11.90 -4.03
N GLY A 243 -7.58 12.88 -3.16
CA GLY A 243 -8.26 14.18 -3.22
C GLY A 243 -8.05 14.90 -4.54
N GLU A 244 -6.78 15.05 -4.95
CA GLU A 244 -6.42 15.76 -6.20
C GLU A 244 -6.98 15.08 -7.46
N THR A 245 -7.05 13.75 -7.45
CA THR A 245 -7.63 13.00 -8.56
C THR A 245 -9.14 13.22 -8.60
N MET A 246 -9.83 13.24 -7.46
CA MET A 246 -11.27 13.50 -7.41
C MET A 246 -11.66 14.90 -7.89
N VAL A 247 -10.80 15.90 -7.66
CA VAL A 247 -10.99 17.25 -8.24
C VAL A 247 -10.86 17.20 -9.77
N SER A 248 -9.97 16.35 -10.28
CA SER A 248 -9.57 16.36 -11.70
C SER A 248 -10.29 15.33 -12.56
N ASP A 249 -10.91 14.32 -11.96
CA ASP A 249 -11.54 13.18 -12.63
C ASP A 249 -12.86 12.79 -11.94
N PRO A 250 -14.01 13.04 -12.60
CA PRO A 250 -15.34 12.81 -12.02
C PRO A 250 -15.71 11.32 -11.92
N ARG A 251 -14.87 10.39 -12.41
CA ARG A 251 -15.14 8.95 -12.32
C ARG A 251 -15.02 8.41 -10.90
N LEU A 252 -14.38 9.15 -10.00
CA LEU A 252 -14.28 8.78 -8.58
C LEU A 252 -15.49 9.30 -7.79
N ASP A 253 -16.29 8.37 -7.29
CA ASP A 253 -17.55 8.60 -6.58
C ASP A 253 -17.36 8.88 -5.08
N ALA A 254 -16.29 8.38 -4.47
CA ALA A 254 -15.98 8.55 -3.04
C ALA A 254 -14.49 8.38 -2.77
N GLY A 255 -13.95 9.15 -1.81
CA GLY A 255 -12.52 9.19 -1.49
C GLY A 255 -12.21 9.01 -0.01
N ALA A 256 -11.02 8.49 0.31
CA ALA A 256 -10.49 8.56 1.67
C ALA A 256 -9.00 8.94 1.70
N ASP A 257 -8.66 9.85 2.60
CA ASP A 257 -7.29 10.23 2.94
C ASP A 257 -6.91 9.64 4.30
N LEU A 258 -5.91 8.76 4.28
CA LEU A 258 -5.36 8.10 5.45
C LEU A 258 -4.06 8.83 5.80
N ASP A 259 -4.19 9.83 6.66
CA ASP A 259 -3.11 10.56 7.32
C ASP A 259 -2.20 11.36 6.37
N GLY A 260 -2.71 11.80 5.22
CA GLY A 260 -2.02 12.64 4.25
C GLY A 260 -2.31 14.12 4.40
N SER A 261 -1.26 14.93 4.49
CA SER A 261 -1.39 16.38 4.33
C SER A 261 -1.72 16.71 2.86
N MET A 262 -2.66 17.64 2.63
CA MET A 262 -3.05 18.12 1.31
C MET A 262 -2.23 19.36 0.90
N SER A 263 -0.95 19.38 1.27
CA SER A 263 -0.05 20.53 1.13
C SER A 263 1.22 20.18 0.38
N TYR A 264 1.62 21.07 -0.53
CA TYR A 264 2.96 21.05 -1.15
C TYR A 264 4.02 21.67 -0.25
N SER A 265 3.63 22.67 0.55
CA SER A 265 4.48 23.31 1.56
C SER A 265 3.62 23.86 2.68
N GLN A 266 3.67 23.22 3.86
CA GLN A 266 2.90 23.67 5.02
C GLN A 266 3.37 25.04 5.52
N SER A 267 4.68 25.30 5.51
CA SER A 267 5.25 26.58 5.99
C SER A 267 4.82 27.78 5.14
N ASN A 268 4.64 27.57 3.84
CA ASN A 268 4.24 28.62 2.92
C ASN A 268 2.71 28.64 2.68
N ARG A 269 1.97 27.73 3.33
CA ARG A 269 0.53 27.52 3.09
C ARG A 269 0.21 27.32 1.60
N GLU A 270 1.06 26.55 0.92
CA GLU A 270 0.83 26.16 -0.46
C GLU A 270 0.10 24.81 -0.46
N TYR A 271 -1.21 24.86 -0.67
CA TYR A 271 -2.07 23.69 -0.68
C TYR A 271 -2.34 23.17 -2.09
N GLY A 272 -2.86 21.94 -2.16
CA GLY A 272 -3.41 21.39 -3.39
C GLY A 272 -4.81 21.91 -3.69
N ARG A 273 -5.24 21.66 -4.92
CA ARG A 273 -6.58 22.02 -5.39
C ARG A 273 -7.66 21.37 -4.55
N VAL A 274 -7.47 20.14 -4.04
CA VAL A 274 -8.47 19.50 -3.17
C VAL A 274 -8.75 20.34 -1.93
N ALA A 275 -7.72 20.90 -1.30
CA ALA A 275 -7.89 21.72 -0.11
C ALA A 275 -8.51 23.09 -0.43
N ASP A 276 -8.05 23.72 -1.52
CA ASP A 276 -8.52 25.06 -1.93
C ASP A 276 -9.92 25.05 -2.53
N GLU A 277 -10.28 24.00 -3.27
CA GLU A 277 -11.54 23.90 -4.01
C GLU A 277 -12.59 23.05 -3.28
N GLY A 278 -12.20 22.09 -2.44
CA GLY A 278 -13.09 21.09 -1.85
C GLY A 278 -13.70 20.13 -2.89
N LEU A 279 -14.49 19.17 -2.44
CA LEU A 279 -15.15 18.15 -3.27
C LEU A 279 -16.67 18.21 -3.16
N ASP A 280 -17.37 17.80 -4.22
CA ASP A 280 -18.81 17.55 -4.20
C ASP A 280 -19.12 16.10 -3.80
N GLN A 281 -18.15 15.21 -3.95
CA GLN A 281 -18.23 13.80 -3.58
C GLN A 281 -17.95 13.57 -2.08
N PRO A 282 -18.44 12.46 -1.51
CA PRO A 282 -18.10 12.02 -0.16
C PRO A 282 -16.60 11.81 0.04
N PHE A 283 -16.09 12.28 1.18
CA PHE A 283 -14.68 12.14 1.55
C PHE A 283 -14.50 11.72 3.01
N LEU A 284 -13.58 10.80 3.27
CA LEU A 284 -13.22 10.34 4.61
C LEU A 284 -11.80 10.78 4.96
N LEU A 285 -11.63 11.39 6.13
CA LEU A 285 -10.34 11.78 6.68
C LEU A 285 -10.02 10.88 7.88
N LEU A 286 -8.95 10.09 7.81
CA LEU A 286 -8.46 9.29 8.92
C LEU A 286 -7.08 9.80 9.32
N SER A 287 -6.90 10.32 10.54
CA SER A 287 -5.60 10.80 11.01
C SER A 287 -5.09 10.05 12.22
N ALA A 288 -3.80 10.17 12.53
CA ALA A 288 -3.16 9.51 13.66
C ALA A 288 -2.16 10.41 14.39
N GLY A 289 -1.90 10.08 15.66
CA GLY A 289 -0.88 10.73 16.47
C GLY A 289 -1.09 12.24 16.59
N ASP A 290 -0.07 13.02 16.27
CA ASP A 290 -0.14 14.49 16.31
C ASP A 290 -0.83 15.10 15.07
N HIS A 291 -1.13 14.31 14.05
CA HIS A 291 -1.84 14.76 12.86
C HIS A 291 -3.36 14.67 13.04
N SER A 292 -4.07 15.76 12.82
CA SER A 292 -5.51 15.88 13.03
C SER A 292 -6.11 17.04 12.23
N THR A 293 -7.44 17.09 12.16
CA THR A 293 -8.17 18.24 11.60
C THR A 293 -7.90 19.55 12.35
N THR A 294 -7.33 19.50 13.56
CA THR A 294 -6.96 20.69 14.35
C THR A 294 -5.49 21.08 14.22
N SER A 295 -4.63 20.18 13.74
CA SER A 295 -3.19 20.41 13.62
C SER A 295 -2.71 20.56 12.18
N ASP A 296 -3.44 20.07 11.17
CA ASP A 296 -3.10 20.26 9.75
C ASP A 296 -3.91 21.42 9.11
N PRO A 297 -3.24 22.53 8.74
CA PRO A 297 -3.90 23.66 8.08
C PRO A 297 -4.52 23.34 6.71
N SER A 298 -3.98 22.38 5.96
CA SER A 298 -4.55 21.97 4.67
C SER A 298 -5.85 21.19 4.84
N TRP A 299 -5.99 20.39 5.89
CA TRP A 299 -7.26 19.74 6.23
C TRP A 299 -8.29 20.76 6.74
N GLN A 300 -7.84 21.80 7.47
CA GLN A 300 -8.71 22.90 7.86
C GLN A 300 -9.22 23.67 6.64
N GLU A 301 -8.34 23.95 5.67
CA GLU A 301 -8.69 24.59 4.41
C GLU A 301 -9.69 23.73 3.63
N PHE A 302 -9.42 22.43 3.48
CA PHE A 302 -10.31 21.46 2.84
C PHE A 302 -11.70 21.46 3.49
N LEU A 303 -11.77 21.33 4.81
CA LEU A 303 -13.04 21.28 5.54
C LEU A 303 -13.84 22.59 5.43
N ALA A 304 -13.16 23.73 5.26
CA ALA A 304 -13.82 25.01 5.03
C ALA A 304 -14.46 25.12 3.62
N HIS A 305 -13.91 24.40 2.62
CA HIS A 305 -14.37 24.42 1.23
C HIS A 305 -15.20 23.19 0.82
N GLN A 306 -15.21 22.14 1.63
CA GLN A 306 -15.86 20.88 1.33
C GLN A 306 -17.39 21.03 1.23
N ARG A 307 -17.96 20.56 0.10
CA ARG A 307 -19.41 20.64 -0.19
C ARG A 307 -20.11 19.30 -0.01
N GLY A 308 -19.45 18.21 -0.38
CA GLY A 308 -19.94 16.85 -0.23
C GLY A 308 -19.86 16.34 1.21
N PRO A 309 -20.50 15.20 1.53
CA PRO A 309 -20.42 14.58 2.86
C PRO A 309 -18.97 14.34 3.29
N VAL A 310 -18.62 14.75 4.52
CA VAL A 310 -17.30 14.49 5.08
C VAL A 310 -17.41 13.85 6.46
N ARG A 311 -16.56 12.85 6.71
CA ARG A 311 -16.35 12.28 8.03
C ARG A 311 -14.86 12.36 8.35
N ALA A 312 -14.53 12.78 9.56
CA ALA A 312 -13.18 12.73 10.08
C ALA A 312 -13.13 11.80 11.30
N GLN A 313 -12.08 10.99 11.40
CA GLN A 313 -11.81 10.14 12.56
C GLN A 313 -10.33 10.20 12.90
N HIS A 314 -10.05 10.27 14.20
CA HIS A 314 -8.71 10.44 14.72
C HIS A 314 -8.30 9.22 15.57
N LEU A 315 -7.09 8.72 15.35
CA LEU A 315 -6.46 7.65 16.11
C LEU A 315 -5.33 8.23 16.98
N PRO A 316 -5.63 8.70 18.21
CA PRO A 316 -4.66 9.46 19.01
C PRO A 316 -3.45 8.62 19.44
N ASP A 317 -3.64 7.33 19.70
CA ASP A 317 -2.56 6.42 20.09
C ASP A 317 -1.86 5.77 18.88
N GLY A 318 -2.21 6.19 17.66
CA GLY A 318 -1.57 5.76 16.42
C GLY A 318 -0.40 6.67 16.04
N GLU A 319 0.19 6.39 14.88
CA GLU A 319 1.24 7.18 14.25
C GLU A 319 1.13 7.07 12.73
N HIS A 320 1.92 7.82 11.97
CA HIS A 320 1.78 7.94 10.52
C HIS A 320 1.62 6.62 9.77
N PHE A 321 2.40 5.57 10.10
CA PHE A 321 2.32 4.27 9.41
C PHE A 321 1.30 3.30 10.00
N SER A 322 0.50 3.71 11.01
CA SER A 322 -0.61 2.91 11.55
C SER A 322 -1.62 2.50 10.48
N TYR A 323 -1.77 3.29 9.42
CA TYR A 323 -2.68 3.04 8.31
C TYR A 323 -2.10 2.14 7.20
N THR A 324 -1.01 1.43 7.49
CA THR A 324 -0.36 0.49 6.58
C THR A 324 -0.20 -0.88 7.23
N ASP A 325 0.22 -1.87 6.44
CA ASP A 325 0.54 -3.22 6.92
C ASP A 325 1.67 -3.22 7.96
N TYR A 326 2.48 -2.16 8.07
CA TYR A 326 3.47 -2.04 9.15
C TYR A 326 2.85 -2.07 10.55
N GLN A 327 1.59 -1.64 10.71
CA GLN A 327 0.86 -1.72 11.98
C GLN A 327 0.83 -3.14 12.56
N VAL A 328 0.80 -4.17 11.69
CA VAL A 328 0.78 -5.58 12.10
C VAL A 328 2.10 -6.29 11.85
N LEU A 329 2.93 -5.82 10.92
CA LEU A 329 4.22 -6.44 10.61
C LEU A 329 5.30 -6.07 11.64
N LEU A 330 5.42 -4.80 12.03
CA LEU A 330 6.50 -4.37 12.93
C LEU A 330 6.43 -5.02 14.32
N PRO A 331 5.26 -5.15 14.97
CA PRO A 331 5.16 -5.82 16.27
C PRO A 331 5.59 -7.30 16.23
N ARG A 332 5.51 -7.95 15.06
CA ARG A 332 5.95 -9.34 14.89
C ARG A 332 7.48 -9.46 14.92
N LEU A 333 8.23 -8.39 14.70
CA LEU A 333 9.69 -8.46 14.68
C LEU A 333 10.28 -8.75 16.06
N GLY A 334 9.53 -8.58 17.16
CA GLY A 334 10.05 -8.78 18.51
C GLY A 334 11.09 -7.74 18.92
N LEU A 335 10.97 -6.53 18.36
CA LEU A 335 11.74 -5.36 18.79
C LEU A 335 11.12 -4.77 20.06
N ASP A 336 11.88 -3.91 20.73
CA ASP A 336 11.33 -3.09 21.81
C ASP A 336 10.14 -2.28 21.26
N PRO A 337 8.94 -2.33 21.89
CA PRO A 337 7.81 -1.50 21.49
C PRO A 337 8.16 -0.01 21.36
N ALA A 338 9.09 0.51 22.17
CA ALA A 338 9.55 1.89 22.08
C ALA A 338 10.30 2.20 20.78
N ALA A 339 10.94 1.21 20.15
CA ALA A 339 11.60 1.37 18.85
C ALA A 339 10.60 1.35 17.68
N ILE A 340 9.41 0.78 17.88
CA ILE A 340 8.36 0.64 16.86
C ILE A 340 7.31 1.77 16.95
N ALA A 341 7.08 2.28 18.17
CA ALA A 341 6.08 3.31 18.44
C ALA A 341 6.21 4.57 17.55
N PRO A 342 7.40 5.08 17.19
CA PRO A 342 7.54 6.21 16.29
C PRO A 342 7.04 5.96 14.84
N PHE A 343 6.70 4.73 14.49
CA PHE A 343 6.15 4.39 13.18
C PHE A 343 4.64 4.13 13.23
N VAL A 344 4.17 3.38 14.23
CA VAL A 344 2.79 2.86 14.27
C VAL A 344 2.06 3.12 15.60
N GLY A 345 2.63 3.94 16.47
CA GLY A 345 2.06 4.33 17.75
C GLY A 345 2.07 3.20 18.77
N THR A 346 1.19 3.34 19.77
CA THR A 346 1.04 2.40 20.89
C THR A 346 -0.32 1.70 20.89
N VAL A 347 -1.16 1.99 19.90
CA VAL A 347 -2.44 1.31 19.68
C VAL A 347 -2.23 -0.21 19.54
N ASP A 348 -3.15 -0.98 20.13
CA ASP A 348 -3.23 -2.41 19.89
C ASP A 348 -3.37 -2.70 18.38
N PRO A 349 -2.44 -3.46 17.75
CA PRO A 349 -2.42 -3.68 16.31
C PRO A 349 -3.71 -4.29 15.75
N ASP A 350 -4.28 -5.27 16.46
CA ASP A 350 -5.47 -5.99 16.01
C ASP A 350 -6.71 -5.07 16.08
N ARG A 351 -6.85 -4.29 17.16
CA ARG A 351 -7.89 -3.28 17.30
C ARG A 351 -7.75 -2.16 16.26
N SER A 352 -6.52 -1.71 15.98
CA SER A 352 -6.24 -0.70 14.96
C SER A 352 -6.73 -1.17 13.59
N ILE A 353 -6.28 -2.34 13.14
CA ILE A 353 -6.70 -2.91 11.85
C ILE A 353 -8.21 -3.19 11.80
N ALA A 354 -8.81 -3.73 12.86
CA ALA A 354 -10.25 -3.98 12.90
C ALA A 354 -11.06 -2.68 12.73
N THR A 355 -10.62 -1.60 13.36
CA THR A 355 -11.25 -0.27 13.25
C THR A 355 -11.10 0.29 11.84
N GLN A 356 -9.90 0.21 11.25
CA GLN A 356 -9.64 0.71 9.91
C GLN A 356 -10.46 -0.05 8.84
N ARG A 357 -10.49 -1.39 8.94
CA ARG A 357 -11.32 -2.24 8.08
C ARG A 357 -12.78 -1.83 8.15
N ALA A 358 -13.38 -1.83 9.35
CA ALA A 358 -14.77 -1.46 9.52
C ALA A 358 -15.07 -0.06 8.97
N THR A 359 -14.20 0.92 9.22
CA THR A 359 -14.41 2.30 8.78
C THR A 359 -14.41 2.43 7.26
N LEU A 360 -13.45 1.82 6.56
CA LEU A 360 -13.40 1.85 5.10
C LEU A 360 -14.53 1.04 4.46
N SER A 361 -14.83 -0.15 5.00
CA SER A 361 -15.92 -1.00 4.52
C SER A 361 -17.28 -0.30 4.64
N GLU A 362 -17.57 0.30 5.79
CA GLU A 362 -18.80 1.08 5.99
C GLU A 362 -18.88 2.28 5.04
N PHE A 363 -17.76 2.99 4.86
CA PHE A 363 -17.70 4.17 3.98
C PHE A 363 -17.99 3.80 2.52
N PHE A 364 -17.26 2.82 1.96
CA PHE A 364 -17.45 2.42 0.57
C PHE A 364 -18.77 1.67 0.35
N ALA A 365 -19.28 0.93 1.33
CA ALA A 365 -20.62 0.34 1.24
C ALA A 365 -21.70 1.42 1.14
N CYS A 366 -21.59 2.48 1.94
CA CYS A 366 -22.53 3.60 1.92
C CYS A 366 -22.59 4.30 0.56
N TYR A 367 -21.44 4.51 -0.09
CA TYR A 367 -21.36 5.38 -1.27
C TYR A 367 -21.21 4.66 -2.62
N LEU A 368 -20.79 3.39 -2.63
CA LEU A 368 -20.61 2.61 -3.87
C LEU A 368 -21.64 1.48 -4.07
N GLU A 369 -22.31 1.00 -3.02
CA GLU A 369 -23.29 -0.10 -3.17
C GLU A 369 -24.74 0.38 -3.36
N ARG A 370 -25.04 1.61 -2.95
CA ARG A 370 -26.41 2.16 -2.95
C ARG A 370 -26.81 2.93 -4.22
N ARG A 371 -26.07 2.75 -5.33
CA ARG A 371 -26.33 3.43 -6.61
C ARG A 371 -26.84 2.48 -7.68
#